data_AF-A0A660Y3A7-F1
#
_entry.id   AF-A0A660Y3A7-F1
#
_cell.length_a   1.000
_cell.length_b   1.000
_cell.length_c   1.000
_cell.angle_alpha   90.00
_cell.angle_beta   90.00
_cell.angle_gamma   90.00
#
_symmetry.space_group_name_H-M   'P 1'
#
loop_
_entity.id
_entity.type
_entity.pdbx_description
1 polymer ?
#
loop_
_entity_poly.entity_id
_entity_poly.type
_entity_poly.pdbx_seq_one_letter_code
_entity_poly.pdbx_strand_id
1 'polypeptide(L)'
;MTDRREFIKTGLILGAGLMLLRGTPVWGVGRKEKTDGRKLLGSFPKRSPYFDSRPDGDGLVLVPLGGGEPVYRLNRVAGAIWEACDGRHNPKQIAEMLTRRFEVSEDVCLRDTLELLSVLYQEGLISL
;
A
#
# COMPACT_ATOMS: atom_id res chain seq x y z
N MET A 1 -22.92 -7.19 -22.66
CA MET A 1 -23.31 -7.97 -21.47
C MET A 1 -22.01 -8.40 -20.82
N THR A 2 -21.53 -7.59 -19.88
CA THR A 2 -20.14 -7.61 -19.41
C THR A 2 -19.93 -8.78 -18.47
N ASP A 3 -19.13 -9.74 -18.90
CA ASP A 3 -18.84 -10.96 -18.14
C ASP A 3 -17.95 -10.63 -16.94
N ARG A 4 -18.47 -10.89 -15.75
CA ARG A 4 -17.87 -10.57 -14.44
C ARG A 4 -16.86 -11.65 -14.00
N ARG A 5 -16.50 -12.61 -14.87
CA ARG A 5 -15.71 -13.82 -14.52
C ARG A 5 -14.26 -13.85 -14.99
N GLU A 6 -13.73 -12.79 -15.61
CA GLU A 6 -12.31 -12.72 -16.03
C GLU A 6 -11.37 -12.04 -15.01
N PHE A 7 -11.75 -11.94 -13.73
CA PHE A 7 -10.98 -11.21 -12.70
C PHE A 7 -9.83 -11.99 -12.05
N ILE A 8 -9.42 -13.15 -12.57
CA ILE A 8 -8.27 -13.89 -12.03
C ILE A 8 -7.28 -14.24 -13.15
N LYS A 9 -6.48 -13.25 -13.57
CA LYS A 9 -5.18 -13.50 -14.19
C LYS A 9 -4.09 -13.03 -13.23
N THR A 10 -3.83 -13.88 -12.24
CA THR A 10 -2.56 -14.03 -11.51
C THR A 10 -2.01 -12.79 -10.79
N GLY A 11 -2.83 -12.14 -9.95
CA GLY A 11 -2.30 -11.18 -8.98
C GLY A 11 -1.96 -11.85 -7.66
N LEU A 12 -0.72 -11.68 -7.19
CA LEU A 12 -0.30 -12.14 -5.85
C LEU A 12 -0.86 -11.15 -4.82
N ILE A 13 -1.70 -11.64 -3.90
CA ILE A 13 -2.13 -10.87 -2.72
C ILE A 13 -0.95 -10.88 -1.74
N LEU A 14 -0.37 -9.70 -1.49
CA LEU A 14 0.80 -9.58 -0.60
C LEU A 14 0.43 -9.46 0.89
N GLY A 15 -0.86 -9.59 1.24
CA GLY A 15 -1.38 -9.23 2.57
C GLY A 15 -1.58 -7.71 2.69
N ALA A 16 -2.44 -7.27 3.63
CA ALA A 16 -2.73 -5.85 3.93
C ALA A 16 -3.41 -4.99 2.82
N GLY A 17 -4.08 -5.60 1.84
CA GLY A 17 -4.89 -4.87 0.85
C GLY A 17 -4.13 -4.33 -0.36
N LEU A 18 -2.87 -4.73 -0.54
CA LEU A 18 -2.07 -4.53 -1.74
C LEU A 18 -2.11 -5.78 -2.64
N MET A 19 -2.41 -5.58 -3.92
CA MET A 19 -2.39 -6.62 -4.93
C MET A 19 -1.46 -6.21 -6.08
N LEU A 20 -0.53 -7.09 -6.43
CA LEU A 20 0.29 -6.92 -7.63
C LEU A 20 -0.53 -7.30 -8.87
N LEU A 21 -0.57 -6.44 -9.89
CA LEU A 21 -1.40 -6.66 -11.08
C LEU A 21 -0.69 -7.44 -12.20
N ARG A 22 0.64 -7.65 -12.14
CA ARG A 22 1.41 -8.40 -13.16
C ARG A 22 2.54 -9.27 -12.58
N GLY A 23 2.87 -10.32 -13.35
CA GLY A 23 3.81 -11.39 -13.02
C GLY A 23 5.26 -10.96 -12.76
N THR A 24 5.80 -11.59 -11.70
CA THR A 24 7.13 -11.56 -11.08
C THR A 24 7.74 -10.18 -10.79
N PRO A 25 8.07 -9.88 -9.53
CA PRO A 25 8.83 -8.68 -9.20
C PRO A 25 10.22 -8.80 -9.85
N VAL A 26 10.47 -8.03 -10.89
CA VAL A 26 11.84 -7.66 -11.23
C VAL A 26 12.18 -6.60 -10.21
N TRP A 27 12.86 -7.01 -9.14
CA TRP A 27 13.87 -6.30 -8.33
C TRP A 27 14.16 -7.18 -7.11
N GLY A 28 15.24 -7.98 -7.20
CA GLY A 28 15.92 -8.64 -6.08
C GLY A 28 15.06 -9.56 -5.20
N VAL A 29 14.94 -10.83 -5.58
CA VAL A 29 14.53 -11.92 -4.66
C VAL A 29 15.69 -12.21 -3.70
N GLY A 30 16.01 -11.22 -2.87
CA GLY A 30 16.69 -11.41 -1.59
C GLY A 30 15.60 -11.57 -0.54
N ARG A 31 15.86 -12.38 0.49
CA ARG A 31 15.02 -12.52 1.68
C ARG A 31 14.66 -11.10 2.18
N LYS A 32 13.43 -10.62 1.93
CA LYS A 32 13.02 -9.26 2.33
C LYS A 32 13.05 -9.22 3.85
N GLU A 33 14.08 -8.57 4.38
CA GLU A 33 14.30 -8.45 5.81
C GLU A 33 13.07 -7.76 6.41
N LYS A 34 12.50 -8.36 7.46
CA LYS A 34 11.29 -7.84 8.10
C LYS A 34 11.64 -6.45 8.64
N THR A 35 10.95 -5.41 8.16
CA THR A 35 11.22 -4.04 8.62
C THR A 35 11.05 -3.98 10.13
N ASP A 36 12.05 -3.44 10.85
CA ASP A 36 11.97 -3.30 12.30
C ASP A 36 10.74 -2.44 12.67
N GLY A 37 9.82 -3.01 13.45
CA GLY A 37 8.60 -2.34 13.87
C GLY A 37 8.86 -1.05 14.64
N ARG A 38 9.98 -0.95 15.38
CA ARG A 38 10.39 0.28 16.07
C ARG A 38 10.78 1.38 15.09
N LYS A 39 11.48 1.01 14.01
CA LYS A 39 11.84 1.93 12.93
C LYS A 39 10.59 2.47 12.24
N LEU A 40 9.62 1.60 11.94
CA LEU A 40 8.35 2.02 11.34
C LEU A 40 7.59 2.97 12.27
N LEU A 41 7.40 2.61 13.55
CA LEU A 41 6.64 3.43 14.50
C LEU A 41 7.16 4.87 14.63
N GLY A 42 8.48 5.07 14.55
CA GLY A 42 9.11 6.40 14.62
C GLY A 42 9.30 7.11 13.27
N SER A 43 8.82 6.52 12.17
CA SER A 43 9.02 7.05 10.81
C SER A 43 7.94 8.04 10.38
N PHE A 44 8.22 8.75 9.28
CA PHE A 44 7.27 9.64 8.62
C PHE A 44 7.17 9.23 7.14
N PRO A 45 6.36 8.19 6.84
CA PRO A 45 6.34 7.59 5.52
C PRO A 45 5.99 8.60 4.43
N LYS A 46 6.78 8.61 3.37
CA LYS A 46 6.61 9.50 2.21
C LYS A 46 6.57 8.68 0.93
N ARG A 47 5.53 8.91 0.11
CA ARG A 47 5.37 8.31 -1.22
C ARG A 47 6.59 8.53 -2.11
N SER A 48 6.96 7.48 -2.83
CA SER A 48 7.98 7.52 -3.87
C SER A 48 7.56 8.48 -4.99
N PRO A 49 8.45 9.37 -5.46
CA PRO A 49 8.13 10.27 -6.56
C PRO A 49 7.99 9.55 -7.91
N TYR A 50 8.34 8.26 -7.99
CA TYR A 50 8.29 7.47 -9.21
C TYR A 50 6.91 6.83 -9.47
N PHE A 51 5.94 7.03 -8.59
CA PHE A 51 4.59 6.51 -8.74
C PHE A 51 3.56 7.61 -8.56
N ASP A 52 2.55 7.58 -9.42
CA ASP A 52 1.30 8.32 -9.27
C ASP A 52 0.18 7.34 -8.86
N SER A 53 -0.92 7.87 -8.33
CA SER A 53 -2.09 7.07 -7.95
C SER A 53 -3.35 7.52 -8.68
N ARG A 54 -4.15 6.58 -9.16
CA ARG A 54 -5.41 6.84 -9.86
C ARG A 54 -6.58 6.10 -9.19
N PRO A 55 -7.79 6.67 -9.18
CA PRO A 55 -8.99 5.96 -8.72
C PRO A 55 -9.25 4.68 -9.53
N ASP A 56 -9.64 3.60 -8.83
CA ASP A 56 -10.03 2.32 -9.44
C ASP A 56 -11.10 1.61 -8.58
N GLY A 57 -12.37 1.87 -8.90
CA GLY A 57 -13.50 1.49 -8.05
C GLY A 57 -13.45 2.23 -6.70
N ASP A 58 -13.60 1.48 -5.60
CA ASP A 58 -13.48 2.03 -4.24
C ASP A 58 -12.02 2.16 -3.74
N GLY A 59 -11.05 1.81 -4.59
CA GLY A 59 -9.63 1.79 -4.26
C GLY A 59 -8.80 2.67 -5.18
N LEU A 60 -7.50 2.40 -5.20
CA LEU A 60 -6.53 3.08 -6.05
C LEU A 60 -5.71 2.07 -6.84
N VAL A 61 -5.15 2.51 -7.96
CA VAL A 61 -4.04 1.83 -8.62
C VAL A 61 -2.82 2.74 -8.66
N LEU A 62 -1.64 2.14 -8.50
CA LEU A 62 -0.35 2.82 -8.61
C LEU A 62 0.22 2.64 -10.01
N VAL A 63 0.56 3.77 -10.64
CA VAL A 63 1.05 3.85 -12.01
C VAL A 63 2.44 4.48 -12.01
N PRO A 64 3.43 3.96 -12.76
CA PRO A 64 4.74 4.58 -12.87
C PRO A 64 4.64 6.03 -13.41
N LEU A 65 5.46 6.92 -12.85
CA LEU A 65 5.60 8.28 -13.34
C LEU A 65 6.18 8.24 -14.77
N GLY A 66 5.52 8.93 -15.70
CA GLY A 66 5.83 8.84 -17.15
C GLY A 66 4.83 7.99 -17.95
N GLY A 67 3.86 7.38 -17.27
CA GLY A 67 2.82 6.56 -17.90
C GLY A 67 3.18 5.08 -17.95
N GLY A 68 2.24 4.27 -18.45
CA GLY A 68 2.33 2.82 -18.45
C GLY A 68 1.14 2.16 -17.79
N GLU A 69 1.18 0.83 -17.75
CA GLU A 69 0.13 0.05 -17.13
C GLU A 69 0.22 0.13 -15.60
N PRO A 70 -0.91 0.11 -14.87
CA PRO A 70 -0.89 0.05 -13.43
C PRO A 70 -0.17 -1.20 -12.92
N VAL A 71 0.68 -1.03 -11.90
CA VAL A 71 1.52 -2.11 -11.37
C VAL A 71 0.90 -2.70 -10.10
N TYR A 72 0.33 -1.85 -9.25
CA TYR A 72 -0.27 -2.26 -7.98
C TYR A 72 -1.70 -1.76 -7.89
N ARG A 73 -2.55 -2.54 -7.22
CA ARG A 73 -3.90 -2.15 -6.81
C ARG A 73 -3.98 -2.12 -5.29
N LEU A 74 -4.56 -1.05 -4.78
CA LEU A 74 -4.84 -0.82 -3.37
C LEU A 74 -6.35 -0.89 -3.18
N ASN A 75 -6.79 -1.63 -2.16
CA ASN A 75 -8.18 -1.53 -1.70
C ASN A 75 -8.44 -0.15 -1.04
N ARG A 76 -9.68 0.09 -0.62
CA ARG A 76 -10.09 1.37 -0.01
C ARG A 76 -9.25 1.76 1.22
N VAL A 77 -8.91 0.81 2.08
CA VAL A 77 -8.14 1.05 3.31
C VAL A 77 -6.66 1.31 2.98
N ALA A 78 -6.08 0.48 2.11
CA ALA A 78 -4.71 0.63 1.65
C ALA A 78 -4.50 1.93 0.87
N GLY A 79 -5.50 2.36 0.09
CA GLY A 79 -5.51 3.65 -0.58
C GLY A 79 -5.49 4.83 0.40
N ALA A 80 -6.27 4.75 1.49
CA ALA A 80 -6.25 5.78 2.52
C ALA A 80 -4.91 5.85 3.27
N ILE A 81 -4.26 4.71 3.55
CA ILE A 81 -2.90 4.67 4.12
C ILE A 81 -1.91 5.31 3.14
N TRP A 82 -1.98 4.95 1.86
CA TRP A 82 -1.13 5.52 0.80
C TRP A 82 -1.26 7.04 0.71
N GLU A 83 -2.48 7.57 0.73
CA GLU A 83 -2.74 9.03 0.70
C GLU A 83 -2.12 9.74 1.92
N ALA A 84 -2.14 9.09 3.09
CA ALA A 84 -1.57 9.61 4.32
C ALA A 84 -0.03 9.49 4.41
N CYS A 85 0.62 8.78 3.47
CA CYS A 85 2.08 8.72 3.34
C CYS A 85 2.66 10.00 2.70
N ASP A 86 2.52 11.13 3.40
CA ASP A 86 2.90 12.46 2.93
C ASP A 86 4.23 12.98 3.52
N GLY A 87 4.88 12.17 4.36
CA GLY A 87 6.09 12.56 5.09
C GLY A 87 5.83 13.46 6.31
N ARG A 88 4.57 13.61 6.73
CA ARG A 88 4.17 14.46 7.87
C ARG A 88 3.43 13.71 8.96
N HIS A 89 2.78 12.60 8.61
CA HIS A 89 2.08 11.75 9.56
C HIS A 89 2.90 10.49 9.86
N ASN A 90 3.06 10.17 11.16
CA ASN A 90 3.64 8.90 11.59
C ASN A 90 2.56 7.78 11.60
N PRO A 91 2.93 6.49 11.72
CA PRO A 91 1.97 5.40 11.64
C PRO A 91 0.84 5.46 12.67
N LYS A 92 1.09 5.99 13.87
CA LYS A 92 0.05 6.13 14.89
C LYS A 92 -0.99 7.18 14.46
N GLN A 93 -0.54 8.31 13.95
CA GLN A 93 -1.43 9.36 13.43
C GLN A 93 -2.24 8.85 12.23
N ILE A 94 -1.61 8.09 11.34
CA ILE A 94 -2.30 7.44 10.21
C ILE A 94 -3.38 6.48 10.73
N ALA A 95 -3.06 5.63 11.71
CA ALA A 95 -4.02 4.71 12.31
C ALA A 95 -5.20 5.45 12.95
N GLU A 96 -4.96 6.52 13.71
CA GLU A 96 -6.00 7.35 14.31
C GLU A 96 -6.93 8.02 13.28
N MET A 97 -6.41 8.39 12.11
CA MET A 97 -7.20 8.90 10.99
C MET A 97 -8.10 7.81 10.40
N LEU A 98 -7.58 6.58 10.28
CA LEU A 98 -8.31 5.44 9.73
C LEU A 98 -9.38 4.93 10.69
N THR A 99 -9.11 4.85 12.00
CA THR A 99 -10.09 4.48 13.02
C THR A 99 -11.32 5.37 12.95
N ARG A 100 -11.12 6.69 12.80
CA ARG A 100 -12.23 7.65 12.65
C ARG A 100 -13.00 7.48 11.33
N ARG A 101 -12.33 7.05 10.27
CA ARG A 101 -12.92 6.92 8.92
C ARG A 101 -13.63 5.58 8.69
N PHE A 102 -13.17 4.51 9.32
CA PHE A 102 -13.62 3.15 9.06
C PHE A 102 -14.27 2.46 10.26
N GLU A 103 -14.39 3.13 11.41
CA GLU A 103 -15.03 2.61 12.63
C GLU A 103 -14.39 1.30 13.14
N VAL A 104 -13.06 1.22 13.05
CA VAL A 104 -12.26 0.06 13.48
C VAL A 104 -11.39 0.44 14.68
N SER A 105 -11.21 -0.47 15.64
CA SER A 105 -10.35 -0.26 16.82
C SER A 105 -8.93 0.19 16.46
N GLU A 106 -8.33 1.04 17.30
CA GLU A 106 -6.99 1.61 17.09
C GLU A 106 -5.92 0.52 16.96
N ASP A 107 -5.95 -0.52 17.79
CA ASP A 107 -4.98 -1.64 17.73
C ASP A 107 -4.98 -2.36 16.38
N VAL A 108 -6.17 -2.65 15.84
CA VAL A 108 -6.31 -3.29 14.53
C VAL A 108 -5.85 -2.35 13.42
N CYS A 109 -6.28 -1.08 13.45
CA CYS A 109 -5.84 -0.09 12.48
C CYS A 109 -4.32 0.12 12.48
N LEU A 110 -3.70 0.16 13.66
CA LEU A 110 -2.26 0.35 13.79
C LEU A 110 -1.50 -0.86 13.25
N ARG A 111 -1.93 -2.09 13.60
CA ARG A 111 -1.33 -3.30 13.05
C ARG A 111 -1.40 -3.33 11.53
N ASP A 112 -2.60 -3.11 10.97
CA ASP A 112 -2.83 -3.15 9.53
C ASP A 112 -2.05 -2.03 8.80
N THR A 113 -1.93 -0.85 9.43
CA THR A 113 -1.09 0.25 8.93
C THR A 113 0.39 -0.15 8.89
N LEU A 114 0.92 -0.71 9.97
CA LEU A 114 2.33 -1.13 10.04
C LEU A 114 2.64 -2.27 9.05
N GLU A 115 1.74 -3.23 8.90
CA GLU A 115 1.88 -4.31 7.92
C GLU A 115 1.96 -3.75 6.50
N LEU A 116 1.04 -2.86 6.12
CA LEU A 116 1.06 -2.26 4.80
C LEU A 116 2.29 -1.38 4.57
N LEU A 117 2.66 -0.52 5.53
CA LEU A 117 3.85 0.33 5.41
C LEU A 117 5.13 -0.49 5.24
N SER A 118 5.25 -1.63 5.91
CA SER A 118 6.37 -2.54 5.70
C SER A 118 6.41 -3.06 4.28
N VAL A 119 5.27 -3.49 3.72
CA VAL A 119 5.19 -3.97 2.33
C VAL A 119 5.51 -2.84 1.35
N LEU A 120 4.91 -1.66 1.50
CA LEU A 120 5.17 -0.51 0.63
C LEU A 120 6.65 -0.09 0.66
N TYR A 121 7.28 -0.09 1.84
CA TYR A 121 8.70 0.24 1.98
C TYR A 121 9.58 -0.80 1.29
N GLN A 122 9.27 -2.08 1.49
CA GLN A 122 9.99 -3.18 0.86
C GLN A 122 9.81 -3.22 -0.67
N GLU A 123 8.71 -2.71 -1.21
CA GLU A 123 8.45 -2.55 -2.65
C GLU A 123 9.04 -1.24 -3.21
N GLY A 124 9.68 -0.39 -2.39
CA GLY A 124 10.23 0.89 -2.82
C GLY A 124 9.16 1.94 -3.19
N LEU A 125 7.92 1.72 -2.76
CA LEU A 125 6.77 2.61 -3.02
C LEU A 125 6.74 3.79 -2.05
N ILE A 126 7.39 3.66 -0.90
CA ILE A 126 7.56 4.72 0.09
C ILE A 126 9.00 4.75 0.61
N SER A 127 9.36 5.88 1.22
CA SER A 127 10.51 6.05 2.12
C SER A 127 10.01 6.30 3.55
N LEU A 128 10.85 6.04 4.56
CA LEU A 128 10.52 6.16 5.99
C LEU A 128 11.26 7.34 6.64
#